data_AF-A0A953KGU5-F1
#
_entry.id   AF-A0A953KGU5-F1
#
_cell.length_a   1.000
_cell.length_b   1.000
_cell.length_c   1.000
_cell.angle_alpha   90.00
_cell.angle_beta   90.00
_cell.angle_gamma   90.00
#
_symmetry.space_group_name_H-M   'P 1'
#
loop_
_entity.id
_entity.type
_entity.pdbx_description
1 polymer ?
#
loop_
_entity_poly.entity_id
_entity_poly.type
_entity_poly.pdbx_seq_one_letter_code
_entity_poly.pdbx_strand_id
1 'polypeptide(L)'
;MRSRLVIWGTNAREEKVLLAISLNPDDNNIDIWAIPEKDITEEYYNQLMNSWREGAEVAIPASAEHRVTELTVSESILPEDLKVERGDMIQRAQMEWHFVVLSSKLYKNYKNDLEDITEKVKRLEVFDINVWDELKGMWDTVQKHIFDRNLFKDHADSLRSKANGLFDELKSLRKNLDNEFKTRSKEASQEIQQKVSSILERIASGSVLKPLFDELKDIQTNSKNVRFTKDDRDLILSKLNEAFAAIREKREGGGKNKAVGNSGSKDQRLNNRLDGLSQAIQRMEQSIERDLKDISFENKRIQDSNGQLEAQIRVAKIRMIEERIKSKQQKLDELLKTKTKLDKESEKAKQWEIKKAEKQEQQVRILEEQEKIKSKISEDIHSAKATMSDEDTGKLEKAAGEIKDSKMKKIIIPVTDGTESELSAEGTATQAPSVDEGQGGGSNEGLVDVGHTKPVEEE
;
A
#
# COMPACT_ATOMS: atom_id res chain seq x y z
N MET A 1 4.69 -32.92 -39.64
CA MET A 1 3.69 -33.14 -40.72
C MET A 1 4.46 -33.39 -42.01
N ARG A 2 3.94 -34.19 -42.94
CA ARG A 2 4.65 -34.49 -44.20
C ARG A 2 4.34 -33.39 -45.22
N SER A 3 5.35 -32.81 -45.83
CA SER A 3 5.22 -31.77 -46.88
C SER A 3 5.14 -32.34 -48.30
N ARG A 4 5.18 -33.67 -48.46
CA ARG A 4 5.17 -34.37 -49.74
C ARG A 4 4.16 -35.51 -49.76
N LEU A 5 3.50 -35.70 -50.90
CA LEU A 5 2.40 -36.63 -51.10
C LEU A 5 2.53 -37.32 -52.46
N VAL A 6 2.31 -38.64 -52.50
CA VAL A 6 2.33 -39.42 -53.74
C VAL A 6 1.02 -40.20 -53.83
N ILE A 7 0.24 -40.00 -54.89
CA ILE A 7 -1.07 -40.64 -55.08
C ILE A 7 -1.31 -40.94 -56.57
N TRP A 8 -1.99 -42.04 -56.87
CA TRP A 8 -2.50 -42.36 -58.19
C TRP A 8 -3.74 -41.53 -58.56
N GLY A 9 -3.79 -41.08 -59.80
CA GLY A 9 -4.91 -40.35 -60.35
C GLY A 9 -5.10 -40.60 -61.85
N THR A 10 -6.01 -39.84 -62.44
CA THR A 10 -6.36 -39.89 -63.84
C THR A 10 -6.32 -38.48 -64.42
N ASN A 11 -5.71 -38.33 -65.60
CA ASN A 11 -5.65 -37.05 -66.31
C ASN A 11 -6.93 -36.81 -67.16
N ALA A 12 -7.03 -35.64 -67.79
CA ALA A 12 -8.14 -35.28 -68.69
C ALA A 12 -8.34 -36.22 -69.89
N ARG A 13 -7.36 -37.08 -70.22
CA ARG A 13 -7.42 -38.07 -71.31
C ARG A 13 -7.80 -39.47 -70.81
N GLU A 14 -8.23 -39.59 -69.55
CA GLU A 14 -8.53 -40.86 -68.87
C GLU A 14 -7.32 -41.81 -68.73
N GLU A 15 -6.08 -41.29 -68.86
CA GLU A 15 -4.86 -42.06 -68.65
C GLU A 15 -4.46 -42.02 -67.17
N LYS A 16 -3.98 -43.16 -66.67
CA LYS A 16 -3.52 -43.30 -65.28
C LYS A 16 -2.16 -42.64 -65.10
N VAL A 17 -2.08 -41.77 -64.10
CA VAL A 17 -0.88 -40.98 -63.78
C VAL A 17 -0.57 -41.09 -62.29
N LEU A 18 0.72 -41.05 -61.94
CA LEU A 18 1.16 -40.90 -60.55
C LEU A 18 1.43 -39.43 -60.29
N LEU A 19 0.72 -38.88 -59.32
CA LEU A 19 0.89 -37.50 -58.87
C LEU A 19 1.88 -37.49 -57.71
N ALA A 20 3.01 -36.81 -57.91
CA ALA A 20 3.90 -36.39 -56.84
C ALA A 20 3.61 -34.92 -56.53
N ILE A 21 3.28 -34.61 -55.28
CA ILE A 21 2.86 -33.26 -54.85
C ILE A 21 3.74 -32.82 -53.69
N SER A 22 4.37 -31.66 -53.77
CA SER A 22 5.17 -31.09 -52.68
C SER A 22 4.78 -29.67 -52.32
N LEU A 23 4.70 -29.39 -51.02
CA LEU A 23 4.50 -28.05 -50.48
C LEU A 23 5.84 -27.32 -50.34
N ASN A 24 5.92 -26.12 -50.89
CA ASN A 24 6.89 -25.10 -50.53
C ASN A 24 6.24 -24.11 -49.54
N PRO A 25 6.53 -24.23 -48.22
CA PRO A 25 5.86 -23.43 -47.20
C PRO A 25 6.29 -21.96 -47.17
N ASP A 26 7.46 -21.64 -47.74
CA ASP A 26 7.99 -20.28 -47.74
C ASP A 26 7.31 -19.40 -48.79
N ASP A 27 7.07 -19.96 -49.98
CA ASP A 27 6.45 -19.28 -51.12
C ASP A 27 4.94 -19.52 -51.22
N ASN A 28 4.35 -20.32 -50.31
CA ASN A 28 2.94 -20.73 -50.33
C ASN A 28 2.51 -21.45 -51.63
N ASN A 29 3.46 -22.16 -52.25
CA ASN A 29 3.27 -22.83 -53.53
C ASN A 29 3.30 -24.35 -53.38
N ILE A 30 2.61 -25.02 -54.28
CA ILE A 30 2.57 -26.47 -54.38
C ILE A 30 3.06 -26.85 -55.76
N ASP A 31 4.08 -27.69 -55.79
CA ASP A 31 4.54 -28.33 -57.01
C ASP A 31 3.80 -29.65 -57.21
N ILE A 32 3.23 -29.82 -58.38
CA ILE A 32 2.53 -31.03 -58.82
C ILE A 32 3.28 -31.57 -60.02
N TRP A 33 3.75 -32.81 -59.92
CA TRP A 33 4.30 -33.57 -61.04
C TRP A 33 3.36 -34.71 -61.37
N ALA A 34 2.82 -34.71 -62.59
CA ALA A 34 2.02 -35.80 -63.13
C ALA A 34 2.88 -36.70 -64.02
N ILE A 35 3.16 -37.92 -63.55
CA ILE A 35 4.02 -38.88 -64.24
C ILE A 35 3.14 -39.95 -64.90
N PRO A 36 3.22 -40.16 -66.22
CA PRO A 36 2.48 -41.23 -66.91
C PRO A 36 2.86 -42.62 -66.41
N GLU A 37 1.88 -43.54 -66.29
CA GLU A 37 2.14 -44.92 -65.84
C GLU A 37 3.22 -45.67 -66.64
N LYS A 38 3.38 -45.32 -67.93
CA LYS A 38 4.36 -45.92 -68.84
C LYS A 38 5.81 -45.74 -68.38
N ASP A 39 6.09 -44.70 -67.61
CA ASP A 39 7.44 -44.35 -67.16
C ASP A 39 7.70 -44.78 -65.70
N ILE A 40 6.75 -45.50 -65.08
CA ILE A 40 6.80 -45.88 -63.67
C ILE A 40 7.16 -47.35 -63.55
N THR A 41 8.42 -47.62 -63.21
CA THR A 41 8.83 -48.96 -62.76
C THR A 41 8.44 -49.19 -61.29
N GLU A 42 8.26 -50.44 -60.88
CA GLU A 42 7.95 -50.77 -59.47
C GLU A 42 9.03 -50.26 -58.49
N GLU A 43 10.30 -50.31 -58.91
CA GLU A 43 11.42 -49.76 -58.15
C GLU A 43 11.30 -48.24 -57.98
N TYR A 44 10.94 -47.54 -59.06
CA TYR A 44 10.78 -46.09 -59.05
C TYR A 44 9.59 -45.64 -58.19
N TYR A 45 8.46 -46.36 -58.26
CA TYR A 45 7.32 -46.13 -57.39
C TYR A 45 7.69 -46.29 -55.91
N ASN A 46 8.44 -47.34 -55.55
CA ASN A 46 8.89 -47.57 -54.18
C ASN A 46 9.86 -46.48 -53.70
N GLN A 47 10.74 -45.98 -54.57
CA GLN A 47 11.62 -44.85 -54.26
C GLN A 47 10.84 -43.55 -54.01
N LEU A 48 9.85 -43.25 -54.84
CA LEU A 48 8.95 -42.11 -54.63
C LEU A 48 8.13 -42.24 -53.34
N MET A 49 7.59 -43.42 -53.07
CA MET A 49 6.67 -43.64 -51.95
C MET A 49 7.37 -43.69 -50.59
N ASN A 50 8.61 -44.20 -50.54
CA ASN A 50 9.36 -44.35 -49.30
C ASN A 50 10.37 -43.21 -49.10
N SER A 51 11.22 -42.96 -50.11
CA SER A 51 12.33 -42.00 -49.96
C SER A 51 11.90 -40.56 -50.24
N TRP A 52 11.18 -40.32 -51.35
CA TRP A 52 10.81 -38.95 -51.71
C TRP A 52 9.80 -38.33 -50.74
N ARG A 53 8.81 -39.11 -50.27
CA ARG A 53 7.84 -38.67 -49.25
C ARG A 53 8.47 -38.31 -47.90
N GLU A 54 9.66 -38.84 -47.61
CA GLU A 54 10.42 -38.57 -46.38
C GLU A 54 11.39 -37.39 -46.53
N GLY A 55 11.52 -36.82 -47.74
CA GLY A 55 12.36 -35.65 -47.99
C GLY A 55 13.59 -35.91 -48.86
N ALA A 56 13.88 -37.16 -49.23
CA ALA A 56 15.01 -37.48 -50.11
C ALA A 56 14.79 -36.93 -51.53
N GLU A 57 15.87 -36.59 -52.21
CA GLU A 57 15.82 -36.17 -53.62
C GLU A 57 15.72 -37.39 -54.52
N VAL A 58 14.73 -37.39 -55.40
CA VAL A 58 14.51 -38.43 -56.42
C VAL A 58 14.35 -37.71 -57.74
N ALA A 59 15.08 -38.17 -58.76
CA ALA A 59 14.98 -37.59 -60.10
C ALA A 59 13.58 -37.83 -60.67
N ILE A 60 12.93 -36.76 -61.12
CA ILE A 60 11.61 -36.82 -61.76
C ILE A 60 11.81 -36.98 -63.28
N PRO A 61 11.14 -37.93 -63.94
CA PRO A 61 11.23 -38.13 -65.38
C PRO A 61 10.96 -36.85 -66.16
N ALA A 62 11.66 -36.66 -67.29
CA ALA A 62 11.40 -35.53 -68.20
C ALA A 62 10.00 -35.60 -68.86
N SER A 63 9.35 -36.76 -68.82
CA SER A 63 7.97 -36.96 -69.27
C SER A 63 6.92 -36.49 -68.28
N ALA A 64 7.32 -36.07 -67.07
CA ALA A 64 6.41 -35.56 -66.06
C ALA A 64 5.91 -34.15 -66.42
N GLU A 65 4.61 -33.94 -66.34
CA GLU A 65 4.05 -32.59 -66.44
C GLU A 65 4.19 -31.89 -65.08
N HIS A 66 4.98 -30.82 -65.03
CA HIS A 66 5.17 -30.00 -63.83
C HIS A 66 4.24 -28.80 -63.84
N ARG A 67 3.51 -28.61 -62.74
CA ARG A 67 2.64 -27.46 -62.51
C ARG A 67 2.88 -26.90 -61.12
N VAL A 68 2.78 -25.58 -61.01
CA VAL A 68 2.86 -24.86 -59.74
C VAL A 68 1.50 -24.24 -59.46
N THR A 69 0.91 -24.55 -58.31
CA THR A 69 -0.37 -23.99 -57.85
C THR A 69 -0.18 -23.28 -56.52
N GLU A 70 -0.81 -22.12 -56.36
CA GLU A 70 -0.85 -21.43 -55.06
C GLU A 70 -1.78 -22.19 -54.11
N LEU A 71 -1.37 -22.30 -52.84
CA LEU A 71 -2.20 -22.93 -51.83
C LEU A 71 -3.22 -21.91 -51.28
N THR A 72 -4.50 -22.09 -51.61
CA THR A 72 -5.63 -21.27 -51.13
C THR A 72 -6.61 -22.09 -50.29
N VAL A 73 -7.24 -21.47 -49.29
CA VAL A 73 -8.14 -22.16 -48.32
C VAL A 73 -9.44 -22.63 -48.98
N SER A 74 -9.82 -22.00 -50.09
CA SER A 74 -11.10 -22.21 -50.75
C SER A 74 -11.00 -23.11 -51.98
N GLU A 75 -9.82 -23.26 -52.57
CA GLU A 75 -9.65 -24.04 -53.80
C GLU A 75 -8.96 -25.38 -53.51
N SER A 76 -9.23 -26.36 -54.35
CA SER A 76 -8.56 -27.66 -54.27
C SER A 76 -7.08 -27.49 -54.64
N ILE A 77 -6.19 -28.21 -53.93
CA ILE A 77 -4.76 -28.30 -54.30
C ILE A 77 -4.59 -28.85 -55.73
N LEU A 78 -5.50 -29.73 -56.14
CA LEU A 78 -5.49 -30.31 -57.48
C LEU A 78 -6.36 -29.51 -58.44
N PRO A 79 -5.85 -29.22 -59.66
CA PRO A 79 -6.65 -28.63 -60.73
C PRO A 79 -7.76 -29.57 -61.21
N GLU A 80 -8.83 -29.00 -61.78
CA GLU A 80 -10.08 -29.72 -62.13
C GLU A 80 -9.87 -30.86 -63.15
N ASP A 81 -8.76 -30.84 -63.88
CA ASP A 81 -8.40 -31.81 -64.91
C ASP A 81 -7.74 -33.08 -64.35
N LEU A 82 -7.42 -33.11 -63.05
CA LEU A 82 -6.83 -34.26 -62.36
C LEU A 82 -7.81 -34.87 -61.35
N LYS A 83 -8.23 -36.11 -61.60
CA LYS A 83 -9.07 -36.89 -60.66
C LYS A 83 -8.23 -37.86 -59.87
N VAL A 84 -8.53 -38.05 -58.60
CA VAL A 84 -7.76 -38.92 -57.71
C VAL A 84 -8.67 -39.91 -57.00
N GLU A 85 -8.21 -41.16 -56.90
CA GLU A 85 -8.96 -42.26 -56.29
C GLU A 85 -9.20 -42.06 -54.78
N ARG A 86 -8.30 -41.35 -54.09
CA ARG A 86 -8.38 -41.07 -52.65
C ARG A 86 -8.47 -39.57 -52.34
N GLY A 87 -9.64 -38.98 -52.61
CA GLY A 87 -9.95 -37.57 -52.29
C GLY A 87 -9.68 -37.18 -50.83
N ASP A 88 -9.96 -38.08 -49.88
CA ASP A 88 -9.75 -37.83 -48.45
C ASP A 88 -8.30 -37.53 -48.09
N MET A 89 -7.33 -38.13 -48.80
CA MET A 89 -5.91 -37.89 -48.56
C MET A 89 -5.48 -36.49 -49.00
N ILE A 90 -6.08 -35.97 -50.08
CA ILE A 90 -5.83 -34.63 -50.59
C ILE A 90 -6.43 -33.61 -49.63
N GLN A 91 -7.67 -33.81 -49.18
CA GLN A 91 -8.29 -32.91 -48.20
C GLN A 91 -7.51 -32.87 -46.87
N ARG A 92 -7.04 -34.02 -46.37
CA ARG A 92 -6.18 -34.05 -45.18
C ARG A 92 -4.86 -33.33 -45.42
N ALA A 93 -4.19 -33.60 -46.54
CA ALA A 93 -2.95 -32.92 -46.90
C ALA A 93 -3.17 -31.42 -47.03
N GLN A 94 -4.30 -30.98 -47.59
CA GLN A 94 -4.68 -29.58 -47.69
C GLN A 94 -4.77 -28.91 -46.33
N MET A 95 -5.52 -29.48 -45.39
CA MET A 95 -5.63 -28.93 -44.03
C MET A 95 -4.28 -28.91 -43.30
N GLU A 96 -3.49 -29.99 -43.40
CA GLU A 96 -2.16 -30.07 -42.78
C GLU A 96 -1.19 -29.04 -43.38
N TRP A 97 -1.20 -28.86 -44.70
CA TRP A 97 -0.31 -27.94 -45.40
C TRP A 97 -0.68 -26.49 -45.17
N HIS A 98 -1.97 -26.16 -45.14
CA HIS A 98 -2.43 -24.84 -44.70
C HIS A 98 -1.94 -24.52 -43.29
N PHE A 99 -2.06 -25.47 -42.36
CA PHE A 99 -1.55 -25.29 -41.02
C PHE A 99 -0.03 -25.08 -41.02
N VAL A 100 0.74 -25.86 -41.78
CA VAL A 100 2.19 -25.70 -41.91
C VAL A 100 2.56 -24.30 -42.42
N VAL A 101 1.90 -23.81 -43.47
CA VAL A 101 2.15 -22.48 -44.02
C VAL A 101 1.80 -21.39 -43.00
N LEU A 102 0.60 -21.46 -42.40
CA LEU A 102 0.14 -20.43 -41.46
C LEU A 102 1.02 -20.38 -40.21
N SER A 103 1.40 -21.54 -39.65
CA SER A 103 2.34 -21.65 -38.53
C SER A 103 3.72 -21.08 -38.89
N SER A 104 4.19 -21.32 -40.11
CA SER A 104 5.48 -20.80 -40.58
C SER A 104 5.44 -19.28 -40.82
N LYS A 105 4.36 -18.75 -41.40
CA LYS A 105 4.14 -17.30 -41.54
C LYS A 105 4.03 -16.62 -40.17
N LEU A 106 3.28 -17.20 -39.24
CA LEU A 106 3.15 -16.69 -37.88
C LEU A 106 4.50 -16.67 -37.15
N TYR A 107 5.30 -17.74 -37.29
CA TYR A 107 6.65 -17.79 -36.75
C TYR A 107 7.56 -16.71 -37.37
N LYS A 108 7.52 -16.52 -38.69
CA LYS A 108 8.31 -15.47 -39.36
C LYS A 108 7.95 -14.08 -38.85
N ASN A 109 6.66 -13.78 -38.68
CA ASN A 109 6.21 -12.50 -38.13
C ASN A 109 6.77 -12.28 -36.72
N TYR A 110 6.59 -13.24 -35.80
CA TYR A 110 7.13 -13.10 -34.45
C TYR A 110 8.66 -13.08 -34.39
N LYS A 111 9.32 -13.77 -35.32
CA LYS A 111 10.77 -13.72 -35.46
C LYS A 111 11.23 -12.31 -35.86
N ASN A 112 10.55 -11.67 -36.80
CA ASN A 112 10.85 -10.30 -37.22
C ASN A 112 10.56 -9.31 -36.09
N ASP A 113 9.43 -9.42 -35.41
CA ASP A 113 9.11 -8.57 -34.25
C ASP A 113 10.17 -8.69 -33.14
N LEU A 114 10.66 -9.90 -32.87
CA LEU A 114 11.76 -10.11 -31.93
C LEU A 114 13.07 -9.51 -32.42
N GLU A 115 13.34 -9.53 -33.73
CA GLU A 115 14.53 -8.92 -34.33
C GLU A 115 14.47 -7.39 -34.21
N ASP A 116 13.30 -6.78 -34.42
CA ASP A 116 13.08 -5.34 -34.20
C ASP A 116 13.32 -4.95 -32.74
N ILE A 117 12.78 -5.72 -31.78
CA ILE A 117 13.05 -5.50 -30.35
C ILE A 117 14.52 -5.73 -30.04
N THR A 118 15.16 -6.73 -30.65
CA THR A 118 16.60 -6.98 -30.48
C THR A 118 17.40 -5.74 -30.90
N GLU A 119 17.07 -5.12 -32.03
CA GLU A 119 17.73 -3.89 -32.46
C GLU A 119 17.49 -2.72 -31.50
N LYS A 120 16.26 -2.58 -30.98
CA LYS A 120 15.96 -1.56 -29.95
C LYS A 120 16.81 -1.79 -28.69
N VAL A 121 16.86 -3.01 -28.17
CA VAL A 121 17.64 -3.37 -26.97
C VAL A 121 19.13 -3.10 -27.18
N LYS A 122 19.69 -3.43 -28.35
CA LYS A 122 21.10 -3.14 -28.67
C LYS A 122 21.45 -1.65 -28.70
N ARG A 123 20.47 -0.79 -28.98
CA ARG A 123 20.65 0.67 -28.98
C ARG A 123 20.45 1.29 -27.60
N LEU A 124 19.93 0.55 -26.61
CA LEU A 124 19.73 1.05 -25.27
C LEU A 124 21.04 1.11 -24.50
N GLU A 125 21.42 2.31 -24.05
CA GLU A 125 22.50 2.51 -23.07
C GLU A 125 22.01 2.28 -21.64
N VAL A 126 20.73 2.58 -21.40
CA VAL A 126 20.09 2.54 -20.08
C VAL A 126 18.78 1.77 -20.20
N PHE A 127 18.38 1.09 -19.11
CA PHE A 127 17.12 0.36 -19.06
C PHE A 127 15.92 1.28 -19.38
N ASP A 128 15.10 0.84 -20.33
CA ASP A 128 13.82 1.45 -20.68
C ASP A 128 12.68 0.49 -20.33
N ILE A 129 11.72 0.99 -19.54
CA ILE A 129 10.52 0.24 -19.15
C ILE A 129 9.58 0.01 -20.34
N ASN A 130 9.55 0.91 -21.32
CA ASN A 130 8.65 0.79 -22.47
C ASN A 130 9.07 -0.40 -23.36
N VAL A 131 10.38 -0.56 -23.60
CA VAL A 131 10.91 -1.69 -24.39
C VAL A 131 10.71 -3.01 -23.64
N TRP A 132 10.80 -3.00 -22.31
CA TRP A 132 10.48 -4.16 -21.47
C TRP A 132 9.00 -4.57 -21.61
N ASP A 133 8.08 -3.62 -21.50
CA ASP A 133 6.65 -3.88 -21.61
C ASP A 133 6.24 -4.29 -23.03
N GLU A 134 6.88 -3.74 -24.06
CA GLU A 134 6.71 -4.16 -25.46
C GLU A 134 7.11 -5.63 -25.66
N LEU A 135 8.31 -6.03 -25.20
CA LEU A 135 8.78 -7.42 -25.27
C LEU A 135 7.84 -8.36 -24.51
N LYS A 136 7.36 -7.94 -23.33
CA LYS A 136 6.42 -8.70 -22.53
C LYS A 136 5.08 -8.89 -23.23
N GLY A 137 4.50 -7.82 -23.79
CA GLY A 137 3.23 -7.90 -24.50
C GLY A 137 3.29 -8.81 -25.74
N MET A 138 4.38 -8.73 -26.49
CA MET A 138 4.60 -9.64 -27.62
C MET A 138 4.77 -11.09 -27.14
N TRP A 139 5.57 -11.32 -26.09
CA TRP A 139 5.76 -12.65 -25.53
C TRP A 139 4.46 -13.27 -24.99
N ASP A 140 3.62 -12.48 -24.32
CA ASP A 140 2.29 -12.93 -23.86
C ASP A 140 1.41 -13.38 -25.03
N THR A 141 1.52 -12.72 -26.20
CA THR A 141 0.81 -13.08 -27.43
C THR A 141 1.38 -14.36 -28.05
N VAL A 142 2.71 -14.48 -28.13
CA VAL A 142 3.38 -15.71 -28.59
C VAL A 142 3.00 -16.89 -27.70
N GLN A 143 2.97 -16.73 -26.38
CA GLN A 143 2.58 -17.77 -25.44
C GLN A 143 1.15 -18.28 -25.66
N LYS A 144 0.19 -17.39 -25.97
CA LYS A 144 -1.17 -17.79 -26.34
C LYS A 144 -1.15 -18.69 -27.57
N HIS A 145 -0.44 -18.32 -28.62
CA HIS A 145 -0.34 -19.15 -29.83
C HIS A 145 0.39 -20.48 -29.63
N ILE A 146 1.35 -20.54 -28.71
CA ILE A 146 1.99 -21.80 -28.31
C ILE A 146 0.98 -22.69 -27.57
N PHE A 147 0.22 -22.12 -26.64
CA PHE A 147 -0.81 -22.83 -25.89
C PHE A 147 -1.93 -23.35 -26.80
N ASP A 148 -2.39 -22.52 -27.73
CA ASP A 148 -3.39 -22.87 -28.75
C ASP A 148 -2.85 -23.85 -29.81
N ARG A 149 -1.56 -24.23 -29.73
CA ARG A 149 -0.87 -25.16 -30.64
C ARG A 149 -0.87 -24.68 -32.10
N ASN A 150 -0.86 -23.37 -32.31
CA ASN A 150 -0.76 -22.75 -33.64
C ASN A 150 0.67 -22.66 -34.17
N LEU A 151 1.66 -22.94 -33.31
CA LEU A 151 3.08 -22.97 -33.65
C LEU A 151 3.65 -24.37 -33.47
N PHE A 152 4.61 -24.74 -34.33
CA PHE A 152 5.40 -25.94 -34.12
C PHE A 152 6.27 -25.81 -32.87
N LYS A 153 6.58 -26.93 -32.23
CA LYS A 153 7.41 -26.97 -31.03
C LYS A 153 8.76 -26.30 -31.25
N ASP A 154 9.43 -26.61 -32.37
CA ASP A 154 10.75 -26.04 -32.67
C ASP A 154 10.69 -24.52 -32.88
N HIS A 155 9.62 -24.02 -33.50
CA HIS A 155 9.37 -22.58 -33.65
C HIS A 155 9.16 -21.92 -32.28
N ALA A 156 8.33 -22.54 -31.42
CA ALA A 156 8.07 -22.07 -30.07
C ALA A 156 9.34 -22.02 -29.21
N ASP A 157 10.17 -23.08 -29.27
CA ASP A 157 11.42 -23.18 -28.52
C ASP A 157 12.44 -22.12 -28.99
N SER A 158 12.52 -21.88 -30.30
CA SER A 158 13.37 -20.82 -30.87
C SER A 158 12.95 -19.42 -30.41
N LEU A 159 11.65 -19.08 -30.52
CA LEU A 159 11.12 -17.80 -30.06
C LEU A 159 11.34 -17.62 -28.54
N ARG A 160 11.13 -18.68 -27.76
CA ARG A 160 11.37 -18.67 -26.30
C ARG A 160 12.82 -18.38 -25.96
N SER A 161 13.76 -19.05 -26.63
CA SER A 161 15.19 -18.84 -26.40
C SER A 161 15.60 -17.40 -26.70
N LYS A 162 15.15 -16.86 -27.84
CA LYS A 162 15.40 -15.46 -28.22
C LYS A 162 14.80 -14.48 -27.21
N ALA A 163 13.53 -14.64 -26.85
CA ALA A 163 12.85 -13.75 -25.91
C ALA A 163 13.53 -13.77 -24.52
N ASN A 164 13.93 -14.94 -24.02
CA ASN A 164 14.65 -15.05 -22.75
C ASN A 164 15.99 -14.31 -22.79
N GLY A 165 16.74 -14.44 -23.90
CA GLY A 165 17.98 -13.69 -24.09
C GLY A 165 17.78 -12.17 -23.97
N LEU A 166 16.76 -11.64 -24.64
CA LEU A 166 16.42 -10.22 -24.57
C LEU A 166 15.99 -9.78 -23.15
N PHE A 167 15.21 -10.59 -22.45
CA PHE A 167 14.84 -10.30 -21.07
C PHE A 167 16.06 -10.27 -20.14
N ASP A 168 17.03 -11.15 -20.35
CA ASP A 168 18.24 -11.19 -19.53
C ASP A 168 19.16 -10.00 -19.83
N GLU A 169 19.28 -9.57 -21.09
CA GLU A 169 19.95 -8.32 -21.47
C GLU A 169 19.30 -7.11 -20.80
N LEU A 170 17.97 -6.96 -20.89
CA LEU A 170 17.26 -5.86 -20.25
C LEU A 170 17.39 -5.87 -18.71
N LYS A 171 17.35 -7.05 -18.08
CA LYS A 171 17.61 -7.18 -16.63
C LYS A 171 19.03 -6.75 -16.27
N SER A 172 20.01 -7.01 -17.14
CA SER A 172 21.40 -6.58 -16.92
C SER A 172 21.52 -5.05 -16.97
N LEU A 173 20.88 -4.40 -17.95
CA LEU A 173 20.81 -2.94 -18.04
C LEU A 173 20.15 -2.33 -16.80
N ARG A 174 19.07 -2.95 -16.30
CA ARG A 174 18.40 -2.48 -15.08
C ARG A 174 19.30 -2.58 -13.86
N LYS A 175 20.03 -3.69 -13.70
CA LYS A 175 20.99 -3.85 -12.61
C LYS A 175 22.12 -2.83 -12.69
N ASN A 176 22.60 -2.52 -13.89
CA ASN A 176 23.63 -1.51 -14.11
C ASN A 176 23.14 -0.13 -13.69
N LEU A 177 21.92 0.26 -14.10
CA LEU A 177 21.27 1.51 -13.68
C LEU A 177 21.16 1.60 -12.15
N ASP A 178 20.67 0.54 -11.50
CA ASP A 178 20.55 0.51 -10.04
C ASP A 178 21.91 0.62 -9.34
N ASN A 179 22.96 0.01 -9.90
CA ASN A 179 24.32 0.09 -9.37
C ASN A 179 24.90 1.49 -9.55
N GLU A 180 24.76 2.11 -10.72
CA GLU A 180 25.19 3.49 -10.96
C GLU A 180 24.45 4.49 -10.06
N PHE A 181 23.16 4.27 -9.83
CA PHE A 181 22.40 5.09 -8.90
C PHE A 181 22.95 4.96 -7.46
N LYS A 182 23.27 3.75 -7.02
CA LYS A 182 23.88 3.51 -5.71
C LYS A 182 25.26 4.14 -5.58
N THR A 183 26.13 4.04 -6.59
CA THR A 183 27.46 4.65 -6.56
C THR A 183 27.36 6.18 -6.51
N ARG A 184 26.57 6.79 -7.40
CA ARG A 184 26.33 8.25 -7.39
C ARG A 184 25.73 8.73 -6.06
N SER A 185 24.76 7.99 -5.51
CA SER A 185 24.17 8.30 -4.20
C SER A 185 25.21 8.26 -3.09
N LYS A 186 26.07 7.23 -3.08
CA LYS A 186 27.12 7.06 -2.07
C LYS A 186 28.18 8.16 -2.17
N GLU A 187 28.63 8.50 -3.36
CA GLU A 187 29.60 9.58 -3.61
C GLU A 187 29.05 10.93 -3.15
N ALA A 188 27.83 11.28 -3.58
CA ALA A 188 27.18 12.52 -3.16
C ALA A 188 26.90 12.56 -1.64
N SER A 189 26.56 11.41 -1.04
CA SER A 189 26.39 11.28 0.41
C SER A 189 27.71 11.51 1.14
N GLN A 190 28.81 10.92 0.68
CA GLN A 190 30.14 11.12 1.26
C GLN A 190 30.58 12.59 1.18
N GLU A 191 30.33 13.27 0.06
CA GLU A 191 30.65 14.70 -0.09
C GLU A 191 29.89 15.56 0.92
N ILE A 192 28.58 15.34 1.09
CA ILE A 192 27.76 16.05 2.08
C ILE A 192 28.25 15.75 3.50
N GLN A 193 28.53 14.48 3.80
CA GLN A 193 29.04 14.09 5.11
C GLN A 193 30.37 14.77 5.43
N GLN A 194 31.29 14.88 4.46
CA GLN A 194 32.56 15.59 4.65
C GLN A 194 32.34 17.08 4.93
N LYS A 195 31.43 17.73 4.19
CA LYS A 195 31.05 19.14 4.46
C LYS A 195 30.48 19.31 5.87
N VAL A 196 29.58 18.44 6.30
CA VAL A 196 29.02 18.46 7.66
C VAL A 196 30.08 18.21 8.73
N SER A 197 30.99 17.25 8.51
CA SER A 197 32.12 17.00 9.41
C SER A 197 33.06 18.20 9.53
N SER A 198 33.36 18.90 8.44
CA SER A 198 34.18 20.13 8.48
C SER A 198 33.50 21.25 9.29
N ILE A 199 32.16 21.33 9.25
CA ILE A 199 31.41 22.28 10.07
C ILE A 199 31.49 21.88 11.56
N LEU A 200 31.36 20.58 11.88
CA LEU A 200 31.54 20.07 13.25
C LEU A 200 32.92 20.45 13.83
N GLU A 201 33.99 20.33 13.05
CA GLU A 201 35.34 20.74 13.45
C GLU A 201 35.45 22.28 13.65
N ARG A 202 34.79 23.07 12.80
CA ARG A 202 34.71 24.53 12.95
C ARG A 202 33.92 24.96 14.19
N ILE A 203 32.88 24.19 14.57
CA ILE A 203 32.14 24.39 15.82
C ILE A 203 33.04 24.08 17.03
N ALA A 204 33.82 22.99 16.96
CA ALA A 204 34.73 22.59 18.04
C ALA A 204 35.86 23.62 18.27
N SER A 205 36.40 24.21 17.20
CA SER A 205 37.44 25.25 17.24
C SER A 205 36.94 26.63 17.70
N GLY A 206 35.64 26.79 17.98
CA GLY A 206 35.09 28.03 18.53
C GLY A 206 34.76 29.11 17.50
N SER A 207 34.56 28.74 16.23
CA SER A 207 34.12 29.67 15.18
C SER A 207 32.72 30.25 15.44
N VAL A 208 32.41 31.40 14.82
CA VAL A 208 31.12 32.07 14.97
C VAL A 208 29.97 31.17 14.51
N LEU A 209 29.00 30.92 15.40
CA LEU A 209 27.96 29.90 15.22
C LEU A 209 26.87 30.26 14.20
N LYS A 210 26.62 31.56 13.96
CA LYS A 210 25.53 32.00 13.07
C LYS A 210 25.81 31.69 11.59
N PRO A 211 26.99 32.02 11.03
CA PRO A 211 27.36 31.60 9.67
C PRO A 211 27.33 30.07 9.49
N LEU A 212 27.84 29.30 10.45
CA LEU A 212 27.84 27.84 10.39
C LEU A 212 26.43 27.23 10.36
N PHE A 213 25.49 27.86 11.05
CA PHE A 213 24.09 27.44 11.04
C PHE A 213 23.43 27.69 9.69
N ASP A 214 23.72 28.83 9.05
CA ASP A 214 23.21 29.15 7.72
C ASP A 214 23.86 28.23 6.66
N GLU A 215 25.16 27.94 6.77
CA GLU A 215 25.84 26.93 5.93
C GLU A 215 25.22 25.52 6.06
N LEU A 216 24.86 25.07 7.28
CA LEU A 216 24.16 23.80 7.47
C LEU A 216 22.77 23.78 6.85
N LYS A 217 22.05 24.90 6.90
CA LYS A 217 20.75 25.04 6.23
C LYS A 217 20.91 24.93 4.72
N ASP A 218 21.93 25.56 4.16
CA ASP A 218 22.21 25.49 2.72
C ASP A 218 22.56 24.06 2.28
N ILE A 219 23.34 23.33 3.08
CA ILE A 219 23.61 21.90 2.84
C ILE A 219 22.30 21.08 2.94
N GLN A 220 21.44 21.39 3.91
CA GLN A 220 20.15 20.70 4.06
C GLN A 220 19.20 20.98 2.88
N THR A 221 19.18 22.20 2.31
CA THR A 221 18.37 22.50 1.13
C THR A 221 18.96 21.84 -0.12
N ASN A 222 20.27 21.90 -0.29
CA ASN A 222 20.95 21.31 -1.45
C ASN A 222 20.82 19.78 -1.47
N SER A 223 20.90 19.13 -0.30
CA SER A 223 20.68 17.68 -0.18
C SER A 223 19.25 17.23 -0.49
N LYS A 224 18.24 18.11 -0.42
CA LYS A 224 16.87 17.78 -0.87
C LYS A 224 16.74 17.66 -2.38
N ASN A 225 17.59 18.38 -3.12
CA ASN A 225 17.58 18.40 -4.59
C ASN A 225 18.32 17.20 -5.20
N VAL A 226 19.16 16.52 -4.41
CA VAL A 226 19.89 15.32 -4.83
C VAL A 226 19.06 14.06 -4.53
N ARG A 227 19.03 13.11 -5.47
CA ARG A 227 18.39 11.82 -5.25
C ARG A 227 19.36 10.86 -4.56
N PHE A 228 18.96 10.39 -3.38
CA PHE A 228 19.69 9.41 -2.60
C PHE A 228 18.91 8.09 -2.50
N THR A 229 19.64 7.01 -2.24
CA THR A 229 19.06 5.82 -1.64
C THR A 229 18.48 6.15 -0.27
N LYS A 230 17.56 5.31 0.22
CA LYS A 230 16.94 5.50 1.53
C LYS A 230 17.99 5.55 2.64
N ASP A 231 18.92 4.59 2.62
CA ASP A 231 19.94 4.45 3.66
C ASP A 231 20.91 5.64 3.67
N ASP A 232 21.34 6.11 2.49
CA ASP A 232 22.20 7.29 2.38
C ASP A 232 21.49 8.56 2.88
N ARG A 233 20.19 8.71 2.57
CA ARG A 233 19.38 9.83 3.07
C ARG A 233 19.28 9.81 4.59
N ASP A 234 18.96 8.66 5.18
CA ASP A 234 18.82 8.53 6.63
C ASP A 234 20.14 8.85 7.34
N LEU A 235 21.27 8.46 6.74
CA LEU A 235 22.60 8.75 7.26
C LEU A 235 22.98 10.24 7.16
N ILE A 236 22.65 10.91 6.04
CA ILE A 236 22.80 12.38 5.90
C ILE A 236 21.95 13.11 6.94
N LEU A 237 20.69 12.70 7.13
CA LEU A 237 19.78 13.31 8.10
C LEU A 237 20.32 13.16 9.53
N SER A 238 20.84 12.00 9.89
CA SER A 238 21.45 11.77 11.20
C SER A 238 22.63 12.71 11.46
N LYS A 239 23.58 12.81 10.52
CA LYS A 239 24.74 13.71 10.66
C LYS A 239 24.35 15.19 10.69
N LEU A 240 23.39 15.60 9.86
CA LEU A 240 22.89 16.98 9.89
C LEU A 240 22.24 17.31 11.24
N ASN A 241 21.44 16.38 11.80
CA ASN A 241 20.82 16.56 13.11
C ASN A 241 21.88 16.66 14.23
N GLU A 242 22.93 15.85 14.16
CA GLU A 242 24.07 15.93 15.08
C GLU A 242 24.76 17.30 15.01
N ALA A 243 25.03 17.80 13.80
CA ALA A 243 25.63 19.12 13.61
C ALA A 243 24.74 20.26 14.11
N PHE A 244 23.43 20.21 13.85
CA PHE A 244 22.49 21.19 14.39
C PHE A 244 22.40 21.13 15.92
N ALA A 245 22.44 19.94 16.52
CA ALA A 245 22.46 19.76 17.96
C ALA A 245 23.74 20.38 18.58
N ALA A 246 24.90 20.13 17.99
CA ALA A 246 26.17 20.71 18.43
C ALA A 246 26.18 22.24 18.39
N ILE A 247 25.64 22.86 17.33
CA ILE A 247 25.48 24.33 17.27
C ILE A 247 24.53 24.82 18.37
N ARG A 248 23.41 24.14 18.59
CA ARG A 248 22.42 24.53 19.60
C ARG A 248 23.05 24.48 21.00
N GLU A 249 23.76 23.41 21.33
CA GLU A 249 24.46 23.25 22.61
C GLU A 249 25.50 24.36 22.85
N LYS A 250 26.30 24.70 21.83
CA LYS A 250 27.27 25.79 21.92
C LYS A 250 26.64 27.19 21.98
N ARG A 251 25.50 27.42 21.31
CA ARG A 251 24.77 28.69 21.33
C ARG A 251 24.07 28.91 22.68
N GLU A 252 23.62 27.84 23.32
CA GLU A 252 22.98 27.86 24.64
C GLU A 252 23.99 27.84 25.81
N GLY A 253 25.28 28.12 25.54
CA GLY A 253 26.39 28.03 26.48
C GLY A 253 26.03 28.38 27.93
N GLY A 254 26.01 27.36 28.79
CA GLY A 254 25.97 27.52 30.25
C GLY A 254 24.60 27.47 30.93
N GLY A 255 23.58 26.82 30.36
CA GLY A 255 22.34 26.66 31.10
C GLY A 255 21.37 25.65 30.55
N LYS A 256 21.54 24.38 30.93
CA LYS A 256 20.43 23.55 31.42
C LYS A 256 20.94 22.25 32.02
N ASN A 257 20.78 22.20 33.34
CA ASN A 257 20.79 21.00 34.15
C ASN A 257 20.09 19.85 33.43
N LYS A 258 20.82 18.74 33.29
CA LYS A 258 20.24 17.42 33.16
C LYS A 258 19.54 17.13 34.50
N ALA A 259 18.26 17.48 34.60
CA ALA A 259 17.45 17.16 35.77
C ALA A 259 17.11 15.66 35.72
N VAL A 260 17.98 14.87 36.35
CA VAL A 260 17.60 13.56 36.89
C VAL A 260 16.58 13.81 38.01
N GLY A 261 15.53 13.00 37.98
CA GLY A 261 14.24 13.29 38.59
C GLY A 261 14.27 13.55 40.08
N ASN A 262 13.46 14.52 40.48
CA ASN A 262 12.88 14.55 41.80
C ASN A 262 11.37 14.82 41.69
N SER A 263 10.61 13.97 42.38
CA SER A 263 9.23 14.07 42.82
C SER A 263 8.33 15.05 42.04
N GLY A 264 7.61 14.52 41.05
CA GLY A 264 6.60 15.28 40.31
C GLY A 264 5.52 15.82 41.25
N SER A 265 5.39 17.16 41.25
CA SER A 265 4.19 17.87 41.70
C SER A 265 2.96 17.27 41.02
N LYS A 266 1.83 17.31 41.72
CA LYS A 266 0.54 16.73 41.30
C LYS A 266 0.17 17.14 39.86
N ASP A 267 0.53 18.35 39.46
CA ASP A 267 0.27 18.91 38.14
C ASP A 267 1.11 18.29 37.02
N GLN A 268 2.36 17.90 37.30
CA GLN A 268 3.22 17.28 36.29
C GLN A 268 2.77 15.84 35.97
N ARG A 269 2.23 15.13 36.98
CA ARG A 269 1.61 13.81 36.77
C ARG A 269 0.32 13.93 35.97
N LEU A 270 -0.47 14.98 36.22
CA LEU A 270 -1.72 15.24 35.52
C LEU A 270 -1.45 15.62 34.05
N ASN A 271 -0.42 16.44 33.79
CA ASN A 271 0.02 16.78 32.43
C ASN A 271 0.55 15.57 31.65
N ASN A 272 1.38 14.71 32.26
CA ASN A 272 1.85 13.49 31.60
C ASN A 272 0.72 12.49 31.30
N ARG A 273 -0.31 12.44 32.17
CA ARG A 273 -1.52 11.63 31.94
C ARG A 273 -2.35 12.20 30.78
N LEU A 274 -2.50 13.52 30.69
CA LEU A 274 -3.19 14.19 29.58
C LEU A 274 -2.47 13.99 28.25
N ASP A 275 -1.13 14.04 28.24
CA ASP A 275 -0.33 13.78 27.04
C ASP A 275 -0.44 12.32 26.61
N GLY A 276 -0.27 11.37 27.54
CA GLY A 276 -0.44 9.94 27.24
C GLY A 276 -1.85 9.58 26.75
N LEU A 277 -2.88 10.23 27.29
CA LEU A 277 -4.26 10.05 26.86
C LEU A 277 -4.50 10.67 25.47
N SER A 278 -3.92 11.84 25.19
CA SER A 278 -4.00 12.47 23.86
C SER A 278 -3.30 11.63 22.78
N GLN A 279 -2.14 11.05 23.09
CA GLN A 279 -1.46 10.11 22.19
C GLN A 279 -2.27 8.82 21.97
N ALA A 280 -2.96 8.32 23.01
CA ALA A 280 -3.84 7.16 22.87
C ALA A 280 -5.05 7.46 21.97
N ILE A 281 -5.66 8.65 22.10
CA ILE A 281 -6.73 9.12 21.21
C ILE A 281 -6.22 9.19 19.76
N GLN A 282 -5.08 9.83 19.52
CA GLN A 282 -4.53 9.98 18.16
C GLN A 282 -4.24 8.61 17.51
N ARG A 283 -3.71 7.64 18.27
CA ARG A 283 -3.50 6.27 17.77
C ARG A 283 -4.81 5.56 17.44
N MET A 284 -5.86 5.80 18.21
CA MET A 284 -7.19 5.25 17.95
C MET A 284 -7.84 5.87 16.72
N GLU A 285 -7.75 7.20 16.55
CA GLU A 285 -8.23 7.91 15.35
C GLU A 285 -7.56 7.38 14.09
N GLN A 286 -6.22 7.27 14.08
CA GLN A 286 -5.48 6.68 12.96
C GLN A 286 -5.83 5.21 12.70
N SER A 287 -6.15 4.46 13.76
CA SER A 287 -6.56 3.04 13.65
C SER A 287 -7.95 2.89 13.04
N ILE A 288 -8.86 3.83 13.31
CA ILE A 288 -10.20 3.90 12.71
C ILE A 288 -10.08 4.37 11.25
N GLU A 289 -9.24 5.37 10.96
CA GLU A 289 -9.03 5.87 9.60
C GLU A 289 -8.51 4.77 8.65
N ARG A 290 -7.60 3.90 9.13
CA ARG A 290 -7.14 2.73 8.37
C ARG A 290 -8.28 1.74 8.09
N ASP A 291 -9.09 1.42 9.10
CA ASP A 291 -10.23 0.52 8.92
C ASP A 291 -11.27 1.11 7.94
N LEU A 292 -11.51 2.42 7.95
CA LEU A 292 -12.38 3.09 6.98
C LEU A 292 -11.84 3.01 5.55
N LYS A 293 -10.52 3.13 5.38
CA LYS A 293 -9.87 2.93 4.07
C LYS A 293 -10.05 1.48 3.59
N ASP A 294 -9.90 0.50 4.48
CA ASP A 294 -10.12 -0.92 4.15
C ASP A 294 -11.57 -1.19 3.72
N ILE A 295 -12.56 -0.60 4.40
CA ILE A 295 -13.98 -0.67 3.98
C ILE A 295 -14.16 -0.06 2.59
N SER A 296 -13.59 1.13 2.34
CA SER A 296 -13.71 1.80 1.04
C SER A 296 -13.08 0.97 -0.10
N PHE A 297 -11.98 0.27 0.20
CA PHE A 297 -11.30 -0.60 -0.74
C PHE A 297 -12.12 -1.85 -1.08
N GLU A 298 -12.70 -2.52 -0.07
CA GLU A 298 -13.55 -3.68 -0.31
C GLU A 298 -14.87 -3.29 -1.01
N ASN A 299 -15.46 -2.14 -0.68
CA ASN A 299 -16.66 -1.62 -1.36
C ASN A 299 -16.44 -1.39 -2.86
N LYS A 300 -15.30 -0.80 -3.26
CA LYS A 300 -14.96 -0.64 -4.68
C LYS A 300 -14.89 -1.97 -5.40
N ARG A 301 -14.28 -2.98 -4.76
CA ARG A 301 -14.11 -4.31 -5.38
C ARG A 301 -15.39 -5.14 -5.38
N ILE A 302 -16.35 -4.88 -4.48
CA ILE A 302 -17.69 -5.47 -4.57
C ILE A 302 -18.38 -5.04 -5.87
N GLN A 303 -18.22 -3.77 -6.29
CA GLN A 303 -18.78 -3.28 -7.54
C GLN A 303 -18.16 -3.97 -8.77
N ASP A 304 -16.89 -4.37 -8.69
CA ASP A 304 -16.15 -5.02 -9.78
C ASP A 304 -16.16 -6.56 -9.74
N SER A 305 -16.81 -7.19 -8.75
CA SER A 305 -16.78 -8.65 -8.56
C SER A 305 -17.88 -9.36 -9.37
N ASN A 306 -17.50 -10.32 -10.24
CA ASN A 306 -18.42 -11.06 -11.11
C ASN A 306 -19.07 -12.31 -10.47
N GLY A 307 -18.74 -12.65 -9.21
CA GLY A 307 -19.21 -13.87 -8.54
C GLY A 307 -20.02 -13.62 -7.26
N GLN A 308 -21.18 -14.29 -7.13
CA GLN A 308 -22.07 -14.20 -5.96
C GLN A 308 -21.36 -14.56 -4.63
N LEU A 309 -20.47 -15.57 -4.67
CA LEU A 309 -19.74 -16.04 -3.49
C LEU A 309 -18.62 -15.07 -3.08
N GLU A 310 -17.93 -14.46 -4.05
CA GLU A 310 -16.91 -13.43 -3.77
C GLU A 310 -17.52 -12.17 -3.15
N ALA A 311 -18.69 -11.75 -3.65
CA ALA A 311 -19.46 -10.65 -3.07
C ALA A 311 -19.86 -10.95 -1.61
N GLN A 312 -20.34 -12.17 -1.31
CA GLN A 312 -20.70 -12.57 0.06
C GLN A 312 -19.49 -12.57 1.01
N ILE A 313 -18.32 -13.07 0.57
CA ILE A 313 -17.10 -13.04 1.38
C ILE A 313 -16.67 -11.60 1.69
N ARG A 314 -16.78 -10.69 0.71
CA ARG A 314 -16.44 -9.27 0.92
C ARG A 314 -17.42 -8.58 1.86
N VAL A 315 -18.72 -8.84 1.74
CA VAL A 315 -19.74 -8.31 2.66
C VAL A 315 -19.47 -8.77 4.10
N ALA A 316 -19.09 -10.04 4.29
CA ALA A 316 -18.72 -10.55 5.61
C ALA A 316 -17.47 -9.84 6.18
N LYS A 317 -16.43 -9.62 5.34
CA LYS A 317 -15.23 -8.85 5.75
C LYS A 317 -15.56 -7.42 6.13
N ILE A 318 -16.41 -6.73 5.36
CA ILE A 318 -16.83 -5.36 5.68
C ILE A 318 -17.53 -5.32 7.03
N ARG A 319 -18.48 -6.23 7.29
CA ARG A 319 -19.16 -6.32 8.60
C ARG A 319 -18.19 -6.54 9.76
N MET A 320 -17.18 -7.39 9.58
CA MET A 320 -16.14 -7.60 10.60
C MET A 320 -15.33 -6.32 10.87
N ILE A 321 -15.01 -5.54 9.83
CA ILE A 321 -14.30 -4.27 9.97
C ILE A 321 -15.21 -3.22 10.62
N GLU A 322 -16.50 -3.17 10.28
CA GLU A 322 -17.49 -2.28 10.90
C GLU A 322 -17.65 -2.55 12.40
N GLU A 323 -17.74 -3.82 12.82
CA GLU A 323 -17.78 -4.18 14.24
C GLU A 323 -16.51 -3.76 14.98
N ARG A 324 -15.35 -3.93 14.34
CA ARG A 324 -14.07 -3.47 14.87
C ARG A 324 -14.01 -1.95 15.00
N ILE A 325 -14.48 -1.20 14.01
CA ILE A 325 -14.60 0.27 14.07
C ILE A 325 -15.53 0.67 15.19
N LYS A 326 -16.71 0.03 15.33
CA LYS A 326 -17.68 0.33 16.39
C LYS A 326 -17.06 0.14 17.78
N SER A 327 -16.31 -0.94 17.99
CA SER A 327 -15.59 -1.17 19.24
C SER A 327 -14.50 -0.11 19.50
N LYS A 328 -13.75 0.30 18.47
CA LYS A 328 -12.74 1.37 18.58
C LYS A 328 -13.38 2.73 18.85
N GLN A 329 -14.50 3.04 18.20
CA GLN A 329 -15.23 4.30 18.37
C GLN A 329 -15.78 4.42 19.80
N GLN A 330 -16.36 3.34 20.34
CA GLN A 330 -16.82 3.32 21.74
C GLN A 330 -15.68 3.61 22.73
N LYS A 331 -14.52 2.97 22.53
CA LYS A 331 -13.33 3.25 23.35
C LYS A 331 -12.84 4.69 23.17
N LEU A 332 -12.97 5.26 21.99
CA LEU A 332 -12.50 6.62 21.69
C LEU A 332 -13.39 7.64 22.39
N ASP A 333 -14.70 7.41 22.37
CA ASP A 333 -15.67 8.23 23.11
C ASP A 333 -15.42 8.16 24.62
N GLU A 334 -15.05 6.99 25.17
CA GLU A 334 -14.64 6.85 26.57
C GLU A 334 -13.34 7.61 26.89
N LEU A 335 -12.34 7.56 25.99
CA LEU A 335 -11.11 8.35 26.13
C LEU A 335 -11.40 9.86 26.06
N LEU A 336 -12.26 10.31 25.16
CA LEU A 336 -12.66 11.73 25.10
C LEU A 336 -13.42 12.18 26.37
N LYS A 337 -14.30 11.33 26.91
CA LYS A 337 -14.99 11.58 28.19
C LYS A 337 -14.01 11.66 29.36
N THR A 338 -12.95 10.85 29.36
CA THR A 338 -11.92 10.90 30.41
C THR A 338 -10.98 12.08 30.24
N LYS A 339 -10.66 12.47 29.00
CA LYS A 339 -9.92 13.70 28.69
C LYS A 339 -10.64 14.93 29.25
N THR A 340 -11.92 15.09 28.91
CA THR A 340 -12.73 16.24 29.37
C THR A 340 -12.87 16.30 30.89
N LYS A 341 -12.90 15.15 31.59
CA LYS A 341 -12.88 15.10 33.06
C LYS A 341 -11.53 15.56 33.62
N LEU A 342 -10.42 15.07 33.06
CA LEU A 342 -9.07 15.45 33.50
C LEU A 342 -8.75 16.91 33.19
N ASP A 343 -9.21 17.45 32.06
CA ASP A 343 -9.06 18.87 31.72
C ASP A 343 -9.76 19.75 32.76
N LYS A 344 -11.02 19.42 33.13
CA LYS A 344 -11.77 20.10 34.21
C LYS A 344 -11.08 19.99 35.57
N GLU A 345 -10.46 18.86 35.89
CA GLU A 345 -9.68 18.69 37.11
C GLU A 345 -8.39 19.51 37.10
N SER A 346 -7.73 19.60 35.94
CA SER A 346 -6.53 20.42 35.75
C SER A 346 -6.83 21.92 35.90
N GLU A 347 -7.96 22.38 35.36
CA GLU A 347 -8.41 23.76 35.45
C GLU A 347 -8.78 24.12 36.88
N LYS A 348 -9.49 23.22 37.58
CA LYS A 348 -9.75 23.38 39.01
C LYS A 348 -8.44 23.45 39.80
N ALA A 349 -7.49 22.53 39.57
CA ALA A 349 -6.20 22.55 40.25
C ALA A 349 -5.48 23.90 40.08
N LYS A 350 -5.40 24.41 38.84
CA LYS A 350 -4.84 25.73 38.54
C LYS A 350 -5.57 26.87 39.27
N GLN A 351 -6.91 26.86 39.28
CA GLN A 351 -7.69 27.88 40.00
C GLN A 351 -7.47 27.82 41.53
N TRP A 352 -7.31 26.63 42.10
CA TRP A 352 -7.01 26.45 43.52
C TRP A 352 -5.60 26.93 43.87
N GLU A 353 -4.61 26.71 43.01
CA GLU A 353 -3.26 27.26 43.18
C GLU A 353 -3.24 28.79 43.12
N ILE A 354 -3.95 29.38 42.15
CA ILE A 354 -4.09 30.85 42.04
C ILE A 354 -4.72 31.43 43.32
N LYS A 355 -5.85 30.86 43.79
CA LYS A 355 -6.50 31.31 45.03
C LYS A 355 -5.63 31.12 46.27
N LYS A 356 -4.76 30.11 46.29
CA LYS A 356 -3.83 29.88 47.40
C LYS A 356 -2.71 30.91 47.40
N ALA A 357 -2.17 31.25 46.22
CA ALA A 357 -1.19 32.31 46.06
C ALA A 357 -1.76 33.68 46.48
N GLU A 358 -2.96 34.03 46.02
CA GLU A 358 -3.66 35.27 46.42
C GLU A 358 -3.87 35.36 47.94
N LYS A 359 -4.27 34.25 48.60
CA LYS A 359 -4.44 34.21 50.06
C LYS A 359 -3.11 34.33 50.81
N GLN A 360 -2.03 33.76 50.28
CA GLN A 360 -0.70 33.90 50.86
C GLN A 360 -0.20 35.34 50.75
N GLU A 361 -0.40 36.00 49.61
CA GLU A 361 -0.08 37.42 49.45
C GLU A 361 -0.90 38.31 50.41
N GLN A 362 -2.19 38.02 50.58
CA GLN A 362 -3.04 38.74 51.54
C GLN A 362 -2.58 38.54 52.99
N GLN A 363 -2.21 37.31 53.37
CA GLN A 363 -1.68 37.04 54.72
C GLN A 363 -0.36 37.76 54.98
N VAL A 364 0.55 37.80 54.00
CA VAL A 364 1.80 38.55 54.11
C VAL A 364 1.52 40.04 54.28
N ARG A 365 0.61 40.62 53.49
CA ARG A 365 0.21 42.04 53.65
C ARG A 365 -0.39 42.34 55.03
N ILE A 366 -1.26 41.45 55.52
CA ILE A 366 -1.87 41.61 56.86
C ILE A 366 -0.81 41.51 57.96
N LEU A 367 0.16 40.59 57.84
CA LEU A 367 1.25 40.47 58.81
C LEU A 367 2.16 41.71 58.79
N GLU A 368 2.49 42.24 57.61
CA GLU A 368 3.24 43.49 57.46
C GLU A 368 2.48 44.70 58.04
N GLU A 369 1.16 44.78 57.84
CA GLU A 369 0.31 45.82 58.45
C GLU A 369 0.22 45.66 59.97
N GLN A 370 0.12 44.42 60.48
CA GLN A 370 0.14 44.14 61.92
C GLN A 370 1.48 44.49 62.56
N GLU A 371 2.61 44.24 61.90
CA GLU A 371 3.93 44.66 62.36
C GLU A 371 4.06 46.18 62.38
N LYS A 372 3.57 46.88 61.35
CA LYS A 372 3.50 48.36 61.33
C LYS A 372 2.59 48.94 62.40
N ILE A 373 1.51 48.26 62.75
CA ILE A 373 0.62 48.69 63.85
C ILE A 373 1.28 48.39 65.21
N LYS A 374 1.92 47.23 65.38
CA LYS A 374 2.67 46.89 66.60
C LYS A 374 3.84 47.84 66.84
N SER A 375 4.56 48.25 65.80
CA SER A 375 5.64 49.25 65.94
C SER A 375 5.08 50.61 66.40
N LYS A 376 3.98 51.07 65.81
CA LYS A 376 3.29 52.31 66.23
C LYS A 376 2.75 52.23 67.66
N ILE A 377 2.13 51.11 68.04
CA ILE A 377 1.64 50.89 69.41
C ILE A 377 2.81 50.80 70.39
N SER A 378 3.94 50.22 70.01
CA SER A 378 5.13 50.20 70.88
C SER A 378 5.75 51.59 71.07
N GLU A 379 5.73 52.43 70.04
CA GLU A 379 6.12 53.85 70.12
C GLU A 379 5.15 54.63 71.02
N ASP A 380 3.84 54.41 70.88
CA ASP A 380 2.81 55.03 71.73
C ASP A 380 2.89 54.55 73.19
N ILE A 381 3.11 53.26 73.45
CA ILE A 381 3.30 52.71 74.82
C ILE A 381 4.59 53.26 75.45
N HIS A 382 5.67 53.41 74.69
CA HIS A 382 6.89 54.03 75.20
C HIS A 382 6.67 55.52 75.53
N SER A 383 5.81 56.22 74.79
CA SER A 383 5.44 57.60 75.10
C SER A 383 4.52 57.71 76.32
N ALA A 384 3.57 56.78 76.50
CA ALA A 384 2.64 56.76 77.63
C ALA A 384 3.29 56.30 78.95
N LYS A 385 4.28 55.42 78.88
CA LYS A 385 5.07 54.95 80.03
C LYS A 385 6.03 56.01 80.58
N ALA A 386 6.33 57.06 79.80
CA ALA A 386 7.06 58.23 80.29
C ALA A 386 6.21 59.16 81.16
N THR A 387 4.90 58.90 81.31
CA THR A 387 3.94 59.79 82.00
C THR A 387 3.09 59.17 83.11
N MET A 388 3.34 57.93 83.59
CA MET A 388 2.48 57.34 84.65
C MET A 388 3.23 56.67 85.83
N SER A 389 2.63 56.88 87.02
CA SER A 389 3.06 56.57 88.40
C SER A 389 2.78 55.12 88.84
N ASP A 390 3.51 54.65 89.86
CA ASP A 390 3.65 53.27 90.37
C ASP A 390 2.39 52.57 90.95
N GLU A 391 1.17 53.12 90.84
CA GLU A 391 -0.03 52.54 91.48
C GLU A 391 -0.94 51.68 90.57
N ASP A 392 -0.74 51.66 89.24
CA ASP A 392 -1.66 50.95 88.32
C ASP A 392 -1.17 49.58 87.82
N THR A 393 0.00 49.13 88.26
CA THR A 393 0.60 47.83 87.86
C THR A 393 -0.16 46.61 88.41
N GLY A 394 -0.79 46.73 89.58
CA GLY A 394 -1.48 45.62 90.25
C GLY A 394 -2.88 45.26 89.70
N LYS A 395 -3.52 46.14 88.93
CA LYS A 395 -4.85 45.87 88.34
C LYS A 395 -4.77 45.16 86.99
N LEU A 396 -3.66 45.32 86.26
CA LEU A 396 -3.44 44.74 84.93
C LEU A 396 -3.04 43.25 84.99
N GLU A 397 -2.30 42.82 86.01
CA GLU A 397 -1.96 41.40 86.19
C GLU A 397 -3.18 40.52 86.48
N LYS A 398 -4.23 41.07 87.13
CA LYS A 398 -5.49 40.35 87.36
C LYS A 398 -6.33 40.19 86.10
N ALA A 399 -6.35 41.19 85.21
CA ALA A 399 -7.09 41.10 83.95
C ALA A 399 -6.41 40.16 82.92
N ALA A 400 -5.07 40.01 82.97
CA ALA A 400 -4.33 39.11 82.09
C ALA A 400 -4.54 37.62 82.43
N GLY A 401 -4.89 37.29 83.67
CA GLY A 401 -5.23 35.93 84.10
C GLY A 401 -6.55 35.42 83.50
N GLU A 402 -7.58 36.26 83.47
CA GLU A 402 -8.95 35.84 83.09
C GLU A 402 -9.11 35.51 81.59
N ILE A 403 -8.26 36.09 80.72
CA ILE A 403 -8.31 35.82 79.27
C ILE A 403 -7.69 34.45 78.94
N LYS A 404 -6.74 33.98 79.76
CA LYS A 404 -5.99 32.73 79.52
C LYS A 404 -6.85 31.48 79.76
N ASP A 405 -7.84 31.57 80.64
CA ASP A 405 -8.72 30.45 80.99
C ASP A 405 -9.85 30.18 79.97
N SER A 406 -10.17 31.15 79.09
CA SER A 406 -11.27 31.01 78.12
C SER A 406 -10.92 30.25 76.82
N LYS A 407 -9.63 29.93 76.58
CA LYS A 407 -9.17 29.26 75.34
C LYS A 407 -9.05 27.73 75.40
N MET A 408 -9.27 27.11 76.56
CA MET A 408 -9.10 25.65 76.78
C MET A 408 -10.43 24.88 76.80
N LYS A 409 -11.39 25.16 75.89
CA LYS A 409 -12.63 24.37 75.79
C LYS A 409 -13.28 24.39 74.40
N LYS A 410 -12.62 23.80 73.40
CA LYS A 410 -13.26 23.07 72.28
C LYS A 410 -12.20 22.35 71.43
N ILE A 411 -12.63 21.29 70.74
CA ILE A 411 -11.88 20.25 69.98
C ILE A 411 -11.63 19.04 70.91
N ILE A 412 -12.30 17.87 70.80
CA ILE A 412 -12.22 16.80 69.75
C ILE A 412 -13.40 15.76 69.94
N ILE A 413 -14.25 15.41 68.93
CA ILE A 413 -14.40 14.15 68.06
C ILE A 413 -14.95 12.90 68.85
N PRO A 414 -15.84 11.95 68.38
CA PRO A 414 -15.77 11.22 67.09
C PRO A 414 -17.04 10.62 66.41
N VAL A 415 -16.77 10.14 65.18
CA VAL A 415 -17.51 9.19 64.31
C VAL A 415 -17.22 7.74 64.75
N THR A 416 -18.18 6.82 64.60
CA THR A 416 -17.94 5.37 64.57
C THR A 416 -18.81 4.67 63.51
N ASP A 417 -18.16 4.15 62.45
CA ASP A 417 -18.44 2.85 61.80
C ASP A 417 -18.40 1.73 62.87
N GLY A 418 -19.01 0.55 62.75
CA GLY A 418 -19.68 -0.14 61.64
C GLY A 418 -19.83 -1.63 62.02
N THR A 419 -20.16 -2.45 61.02
CA THR A 419 -20.07 -3.94 60.96
C THR A 419 -21.06 -4.74 61.85
N GLU A 420 -21.71 -5.81 61.39
CA GLU A 420 -21.24 -6.85 60.46
C GLU A 420 -22.41 -7.78 60.04
N SER A 421 -22.26 -8.39 58.84
CA SER A 421 -22.63 -9.78 58.47
C SER A 421 -24.11 -10.24 58.50
N GLU A 422 -24.65 -11.05 57.59
CA GLU A 422 -24.17 -11.69 56.36
C GLU A 422 -25.35 -12.47 55.72
N LEU A 423 -25.19 -12.80 54.43
CA LEU A 423 -25.64 -14.04 53.74
C LEU A 423 -27.08 -14.24 53.20
N SER A 424 -27.12 -14.23 51.85
CA SER A 424 -27.65 -15.24 50.90
C SER A 424 -29.11 -15.74 51.00
N ALA A 425 -29.84 -15.70 49.87
CA ALA A 425 -30.10 -16.88 49.02
C ALA A 425 -31.22 -16.62 47.98
N GLU A 426 -31.14 -17.38 46.89
CA GLU A 426 -31.97 -17.42 45.68
C GLU A 426 -33.46 -17.76 45.90
N GLY A 427 -34.29 -17.50 44.89
CA GLY A 427 -35.62 -18.12 44.80
C GLY A 427 -36.57 -17.54 43.75
N THR A 428 -36.53 -18.12 42.55
CA THR A 428 -37.59 -18.12 41.51
C THR A 428 -38.95 -18.62 42.02
N ALA A 429 -40.07 -18.04 41.54
CA ALA A 429 -41.21 -18.70 40.88
C ALA A 429 -42.55 -17.92 41.01
N THR A 430 -43.08 -17.52 39.85
CA THR A 430 -44.45 -17.77 39.33
C THR A 430 -45.65 -17.76 40.27
N GLN A 431 -46.63 -16.87 40.02
CA GLN A 431 -48.02 -17.24 39.67
C GLN A 431 -48.90 -16.01 39.30
N ALA A 432 -49.59 -16.14 38.16
CA ALA A 432 -50.83 -15.46 37.75
C ALA A 432 -52.03 -16.02 38.61
N PRO A 433 -53.34 -15.68 38.44
CA PRO A 433 -54.07 -15.10 37.29
C PRO A 433 -55.07 -13.97 37.69
N SER A 434 -55.75 -13.24 36.79
CA SER A 434 -57.00 -13.61 36.11
C SER A 434 -57.57 -12.35 35.41
N VAL A 435 -57.95 -12.45 34.14
CA VAL A 435 -59.34 -12.36 33.57
C VAL A 435 -59.90 -10.92 33.54
N ASP A 436 -60.17 -10.36 32.35
CA ASP A 436 -61.54 -10.24 31.80
C ASP A 436 -61.59 -9.54 30.41
N GLU A 437 -62.71 -9.81 29.74
CA GLU A 437 -63.18 -9.67 28.35
C GLU A 437 -63.02 -8.35 27.55
N GLY A 438 -63.16 -8.46 26.22
CA GLY A 438 -63.61 -7.34 25.37
C GLY A 438 -63.37 -7.48 23.86
N GLN A 439 -64.41 -7.86 23.11
CA GLN A 439 -64.48 -8.08 21.66
C GLN A 439 -64.38 -6.82 20.76
N GLY A 440 -64.10 -7.07 19.47
CA GLY A 440 -64.55 -6.27 18.30
C GLY A 440 -63.42 -5.47 17.64
N GLY A 441 -63.02 -5.66 16.38
CA GLY A 441 -63.79 -5.99 15.18
C GLY A 441 -63.86 -4.73 14.30
N GLY A 442 -63.31 -4.77 13.07
CA GLY A 442 -63.58 -3.70 12.08
C GLY A 442 -62.44 -3.35 11.13
N SER A 443 -62.49 -3.96 9.96
CA SER A 443 -61.87 -3.59 8.68
C SER A 443 -62.15 -2.14 8.27
N ASN A 444 -61.24 -1.47 7.55
CA ASN A 444 -61.57 -0.99 6.19
C ASN A 444 -60.36 -0.47 5.38
N GLU A 445 -60.52 -0.63 4.06
CA GLU A 445 -59.67 -0.25 2.92
C GLU A 445 -59.74 1.26 2.57
N GLY A 446 -58.86 1.68 1.64
CA GLY A 446 -58.95 2.89 0.82
C GLY A 446 -57.56 3.42 0.45
N LEU A 447 -56.93 3.03 -0.67
CA LEU A 447 -57.20 3.39 -2.07
C LEU A 447 -57.12 4.91 -2.34
N VAL A 448 -56.02 5.38 -2.96
CA VAL A 448 -56.04 6.39 -4.03
C VAL A 448 -54.86 6.15 -4.99
N ASP A 449 -55.21 5.91 -6.25
CA ASP A 449 -54.43 5.92 -7.50
C ASP A 449 -54.56 7.31 -8.15
N VAL A 450 -53.50 7.83 -8.80
CA VAL A 450 -53.42 8.70 -10.02
C VAL A 450 -51.91 9.00 -10.19
N GLY A 451 -51.21 8.90 -11.33
CA GLY A 451 -51.58 8.65 -12.72
C GLY A 451 -50.34 8.80 -13.61
N HIS A 452 -50.39 8.13 -14.77
CA HIS A 452 -49.43 8.11 -15.88
C HIS A 452 -49.10 9.48 -16.51
N THR A 453 -47.86 9.65 -16.98
CA THR A 453 -47.57 10.24 -18.31
C THR A 453 -46.31 9.62 -18.95
N LYS A 454 -46.46 9.29 -20.24
CA LYS A 454 -45.53 8.62 -21.17
C LYS A 454 -44.56 9.62 -21.86
N PRO A 455 -43.60 9.14 -22.70
CA PRO A 455 -42.45 9.91 -23.19
C PRO A 455 -42.73 10.69 -24.48
N VAL A 456 -41.83 11.62 -24.83
CA VAL A 456 -41.79 12.34 -26.10
C VAL A 456 -40.40 12.13 -26.73
N GLU A 457 -40.40 11.56 -27.94
CA GLU A 457 -39.35 11.67 -28.96
C GLU A 457 -39.56 12.95 -29.77
N GLU A 458 -38.45 13.57 -30.22
CA GLU A 458 -38.19 14.23 -31.51
C GLU A 458 -37.20 15.40 -31.35
N GLU A 459 -35.94 15.19 -31.76
CA GLU A 459 -35.34 15.75 -32.98
C GLU A 459 -33.99 15.06 -33.29
#